data_AF-A0A6A0GZL5-F1
#
_entry.id   AF-A0A6A0GZL5-F1
#
_cell.length_a   1.000
_cell.length_b   1.000
_cell.length_c   1.000
_cell.angle_alpha   90.00
_cell.angle_beta   90.00
_cell.angle_gamma   90.00
#
_symmetry.space_group_name_H-M   'P 1'
#
loop_
_entity.id
_entity.type
_entity.pdbx_description
1 polymer ?
#
loop_
_entity_poly.entity_id
_entity_poly.type
_entity_poly.pdbx_seq_one_letter_code
_entity_poly.pdbx_strand_id
1 'polypeptide(L)'
;MGVILYHKFQDAFFSGQELHPPPDTFTLFHYNGLPASNPDKKVQYAKGYVTRQETLVPFDSLHDLTACLSSKWPNIELQWEANFKPSMN
;
A
#
# COMPACT_ATOMS: atom_id res chain seq x y z
N MET A 1 18.73 -0.12 19.55
CA MET A 1 17.64 -0.16 18.55
C MET A 1 17.84 1.03 17.63
N GLY A 2 18.42 0.81 16.43
CA GLY A 2 18.68 1.89 15.49
C GLY A 2 17.47 2.08 14.58
N VAL A 3 16.83 3.24 14.64
CA VAL A 3 15.85 3.64 13.63
C VAL A 3 16.64 4.24 12.47
N ILE A 4 16.62 3.57 11.33
CA ILE A 4 17.18 4.13 10.10
C ILE A 4 16.05 4.88 9.40
N LEU A 5 16.25 6.18 9.20
CA LEU A 5 15.31 7.01 8.47
C LEU A 5 15.32 6.57 6.99
N TYR A 6 14.15 6.46 6.37
CA TYR A 6 13.99 5.97 5.00
C TYR A 6 14.95 6.65 4.00
N HIS A 7 15.13 7.98 4.11
CA HIS A 7 16.08 8.70 3.26
C HIS A 7 17.53 8.25 3.46
N LYS A 8 17.97 8.00 4.72
CA LYS A 8 19.32 7.49 5.00
C LYS A 8 19.53 6.06 4.50
N PHE A 9 18.47 5.24 4.52
CA PHE A 9 18.50 3.92 3.92
C PHE A 9 18.63 4.03 2.40
N GLN A 10 17.86 4.90 1.75
CA GLN A 10 17.98 5.13 0.32
C GLN A 10 19.37 5.64 -0.07
N ASP A 11 19.91 6.63 0.65
CA ASP A 11 21.25 7.15 0.41
C ASP A 11 22.34 6.09 0.58
N ALA A 12 22.23 5.22 1.58
CA ALA A 12 23.27 4.22 1.86
C ALA A 12 23.27 3.05 0.86
N PHE A 13 22.11 2.68 0.32
CA PHE A 13 21.96 1.46 -0.49
C PHE A 13 21.64 1.72 -1.97
N PHE A 14 21.20 2.92 -2.33
CA PHE A 14 20.74 3.29 -3.67
C PHE A 14 21.37 4.60 -4.17
N SER A 15 22.50 5.02 -3.59
CA SER A 15 23.24 6.23 -4.00
C SER A 15 23.53 6.23 -5.51
N GLY A 16 23.12 7.30 -6.20
CA GLY A 16 23.39 7.49 -7.64
C GLY A 16 22.26 7.02 -8.57
N GLN A 17 21.21 6.39 -8.04
CA GLN A 17 19.94 6.30 -8.76
C GLN A 17 19.17 7.60 -8.52
N GLU A 18 18.61 8.20 -9.58
CA GLU A 18 17.60 9.24 -9.37
C GLU A 18 16.50 8.64 -8.49
N LEU A 19 16.10 9.38 -7.46
CA LEU A 19 14.89 9.04 -6.71
C LEU A 19 13.73 9.17 -7.68
N HIS A 20 13.43 8.07 -8.38
CA HIS A 20 12.34 8.06 -9.30
C HIS A 20 11.08 8.35 -8.48
N PRO A 21 10.25 9.32 -8.92
CA PRO A 21 8.95 9.50 -8.30
C PRO A 21 8.25 8.14 -8.27
N PRO A 22 7.47 7.85 -7.21
CA PRO A 22 6.73 6.61 -7.13
C PRO A 22 5.99 6.40 -8.45
N PRO A 23 6.15 5.24 -9.10
CA PRO A 23 5.63 5.04 -10.44
C PRO A 23 4.12 5.27 -10.44
N ASP A 24 3.59 5.71 -11.58
CA ASP A 24 2.15 5.94 -11.75
C ASP A 24 1.36 4.66 -11.53
N THR A 25 2.00 3.51 -11.66
CA THR A 25 1.43 2.22 -11.25
C THR A 25 2.38 1.46 -10.33
N PHE A 26 1.86 0.91 -9.24
CA PHE A 26 2.63 0.06 -8.33
C PHE A 26 1.79 -1.09 -7.78
N THR A 27 2.48 -2.14 -7.31
CA THR A 27 1.83 -3.29 -6.67
C THR A 27 1.80 -3.09 -5.16
N LEU A 28 0.64 -3.31 -4.57
CA LEU A 28 0.41 -3.32 -3.13
C LEU A 28 0.21 -4.75 -2.65
N PHE A 29 0.78 -5.09 -1.50
CA PHE A 29 0.51 -6.34 -0.80
C PHE A 29 -0.06 -6.04 0.58
N HIS A 30 -1.21 -6.61 0.91
CA HIS A 30 -1.81 -6.55 2.23
C HIS A 30 -1.85 -7.95 2.84
N TYR A 31 -1.37 -8.14 4.06
CA TYR A 31 -1.43 -9.42 4.76
C TYR A 31 -2.30 -9.34 6.02
N ASN A 32 -2.98 -10.42 6.38
CA ASN A 32 -3.84 -10.51 7.56
C ASN A 32 -3.04 -10.75 8.86
N GLY A 33 -2.28 -9.73 9.28
CA GLY A 33 -1.39 -9.81 10.44
C GLY A 33 -2.07 -9.87 11.80
N LEU A 34 -3.34 -9.48 11.89
CA LEU A 34 -4.08 -9.44 13.16
C LEU A 34 -4.85 -10.76 13.39
N PRO A 35 -4.90 -11.29 14.63
CA PRO A 35 -5.66 -12.50 14.94
C PRO A 35 -7.15 -12.38 14.56
N ALA A 36 -7.73 -11.18 14.66
CA ALA A 36 -9.12 -10.91 14.30
C ALA A 36 -9.40 -11.05 12.79
N SER A 37 -8.41 -10.78 11.94
CA SER A 37 -8.48 -10.94 10.48
C SER A 37 -7.88 -12.27 9.99
N ASN A 38 -7.51 -13.18 10.90
CA ASN A 38 -6.89 -14.47 10.60
C ASN A 38 -7.64 -15.67 11.25
N PRO A 39 -8.88 -15.97 10.82
CA PRO A 39 -9.68 -17.05 11.40
C PRO A 39 -9.06 -18.44 11.21
N ASP A 40 -8.32 -18.64 10.12
CA ASP A 40 -7.70 -19.92 9.76
C ASP A 40 -6.30 -20.11 10.38
N LYS A 41 -5.83 -19.15 11.20
CA LYS A 41 -4.48 -19.11 11.79
C LYS A 41 -3.36 -19.26 10.75
N LYS A 42 -3.60 -18.81 9.52
CA LYS A 42 -2.65 -18.82 8.40
C LYS A 42 -2.55 -17.42 7.82
N VAL A 43 -1.32 -16.91 7.76
CA VAL A 43 -1.04 -15.64 7.11
C VAL A 43 -1.30 -15.80 5.62
N GLN A 44 -2.18 -14.96 5.10
CA GLN A 44 -2.56 -14.82 3.71
C GLN A 44 -2.24 -13.39 3.27
N TYR A 45 -1.89 -13.24 2.00
CA TYR A 45 -1.70 -11.93 1.38
C TYR A 45 -2.69 -11.73 0.24
N ALA A 46 -3.21 -10.52 0.14
CA ALA A 46 -3.91 -10.00 -1.01
C ALA A 46 -2.94 -9.12 -1.79
N LYS A 47 -2.91 -9.32 -3.12
CA LYS A 47 -2.17 -8.46 -4.04
C LYS A 47 -3.15 -7.50 -4.72
N GLY A 48 -2.78 -6.23 -4.75
CA GLY A 48 -3.53 -5.16 -5.38
C GLY A 48 -2.65 -4.38 -6.35
N TYR A 49 -3.29 -3.81 -7.35
CA TYR A 49 -2.68 -2.91 -8.31
C TYR A 49 -3.18 -1.50 -8.01
N VAL A 50 -2.24 -0.58 -7.85
CA VAL A 50 -2.53 0.83 -7.59
C VAL A 50 -2.11 1.64 -8.80
N THR A 51 -3.01 2.49 -9.27
CA THR A 51 -2.75 3.48 -10.31
C THR A 51 -2.95 4.87 -9.72
N ARG A 52 -1.96 5.75 -9.86
CA ARG A 52 -2.05 7.17 -9.49
C ARG A 52 -2.71 7.91 -10.64
N GLN A 53 -3.78 8.62 -10.33
CA GLN A 53 -4.54 9.42 -11.28
C GLN A 53 -4.15 10.90 -11.10
N GLU A 54 -4.09 11.63 -12.21
CA GLU A 54 -3.84 13.08 -12.19
C GLU A 54 -5.06 13.86 -11.66
N THR A 55 -6.25 13.30 -11.85
CA THR A 55 -7.52 13.90 -11.43
C THR A 55 -7.97 13.34 -10.09
N LEU A 56 -8.69 14.15 -9.31
CA LEU A 56 -9.33 13.73 -8.06
C LEU A 56 -10.29 12.56 -8.34
N VAL A 57 -9.94 11.36 -7.87
CA VAL A 57 -10.86 10.22 -7.87
C VAL A 57 -11.75 10.35 -6.64
N PRO A 58 -13.07 10.43 -6.78
CA PRO A 58 -13.96 10.36 -5.63
C PRO A 58 -13.76 9.01 -4.95
N PHE A 59 -13.27 9.05 -3.71
CA PHE A 59 -13.04 7.84 -2.94
C PHE A 59 -14.31 7.45 -2.17
N ASP A 60 -14.72 6.19 -2.27
CA ASP A 60 -15.83 5.64 -1.50
C ASP A 60 -15.41 5.41 -0.05
N SER A 61 -15.83 6.30 0.85
CA SER A 61 -15.46 6.30 2.28
C SER A 61 -15.81 5.03 3.04
N LEU A 62 -16.51 4.08 2.41
CA LEU A 62 -16.85 2.78 2.98
C LEU A 62 -15.64 1.82 3.12
N HIS A 63 -14.48 2.10 2.52
CA HIS A 63 -13.29 1.23 2.65
C HIS A 63 -12.14 1.92 3.41
N ASP A 64 -12.04 1.67 4.72
CA ASP A 64 -11.00 2.22 5.61
C ASP A 64 -9.58 2.08 5.06
N LEU A 65 -9.31 0.99 4.37
CA LEU A 65 -7.99 0.69 3.82
C LEU A 65 -7.60 1.66 2.71
N THR A 66 -8.51 1.99 1.80
CA THR A 66 -8.18 2.91 0.71
C THR A 66 -8.12 4.36 1.21
N ALA A 67 -8.89 4.74 2.23
CA ALA A 67 -8.71 6.01 2.93
C ALA A 67 -7.31 6.12 3.56
N CYS A 68 -6.86 5.07 4.24
CA CYS A 68 -5.52 4.98 4.82
C CYS A 68 -4.43 5.13 3.75
N LEU A 69 -4.54 4.39 2.64
CA LEU A 69 -3.59 4.49 1.52
C LEU A 69 -3.58 5.89 0.89
N SER A 70 -4.75 6.53 0.79
CA SER A 70 -4.91 7.87 0.21
C SER A 70 -4.20 8.96 1.01
N SER A 71 -3.97 8.74 2.31
CA SER A 71 -3.16 9.63 3.16
C SER A 71 -1.67 9.64 2.77
N LYS A 72 -1.19 8.58 2.12
CA LYS A 72 0.20 8.43 1.65
C LYS A 72 0.33 8.73 0.16
N TRP A 73 -0.64 8.27 -0.63
CA TRP A 73 -0.67 8.45 -2.08
C TRP A 73 -2.00 9.07 -2.47
N PRO A 74 -2.06 10.38 -2.73
CA PRO A 74 -3.30 11.03 -3.15
C PRO A 74 -3.71 10.53 -4.54
N ASN A 75 -5.01 10.60 -4.83
CA ASN A 75 -5.60 10.28 -6.14
C ASN A 75 -5.26 8.89 -6.65
N ILE A 76 -5.37 7.87 -5.80
CA ILE A 76 -5.12 6.49 -6.19
C ILE A 76 -6.41 5.76 -6.56
N GLU A 77 -6.30 4.92 -7.58
CA GLU A 77 -7.26 3.89 -7.93
C GLU A 77 -6.66 2.53 -7.54
N LEU A 78 -7.41 1.72 -6.79
CA LEU A 78 -6.94 0.44 -6.24
C LEU A 78 -7.82 -0.70 -6.74
N GLN A 79 -7.20 -1.69 -7.38
CA GLN A 79 -7.84 -2.91 -7.85
C GLN A 79 -7.19 -4.14 -7.22
N TRP A 80 -7.98 -4.94 -6.50
CA TRP A 80 -7.51 -6.20 -5.90
C TRP A 80 -7.59 -7.36 -6.90
N GLU A 81 -6.59 -8.25 -6.89
CA GLU A 81 -6.44 -9.33 -7.88
C GLU A 81 -7.38 -10.53 -7.64
N ALA A 82 -7.98 -10.70 -6.46
CA ALA A 82 -8.81 -11.87 -6.14
C ALA A 82 -9.88 -11.63 -5.05
N ASN A 83 -10.81 -12.59 -4.90
CA ASN A 83 -12.03 -12.65 -4.06
C ASN A 83 -11.93 -12.25 -2.57
N PHE A 84 -10.75 -11.89 -2.08
CA PHE A 84 -10.54 -11.43 -0.72
C PHE A 84 -10.27 -9.93 -0.72
N LYS A 85 -11.26 -9.17 -0.24
CA LYS A 85 -11.09 -7.74 -0.01
C LYS A 85 -10.50 -7.55 1.39
N PRO A 86 -9.28 -7.01 1.49
CA PRO A 86 -8.66 -6.81 2.79
C PRO A 86 -9.41 -5.77 3.63
N SER A 87 -9.45 -5.99 4.93
CA SER A 87 -10.03 -5.07 5.91
C SER A 87 -8.96 -4.61 6.91
N MET A 88 -9.20 -3.47 7.55
CA MET A 88 -8.32 -2.88 8.57
C MET A 88 -8.56 -3.45 10.00
N ASN A 89 -9.36 -4.52 10.13
CA ASN A 89 -9.73 -5.12 11.42
C ASN A 89 -8.57 -5.83 12.13
#